data_AF-A0A8T4BW16-F1
#
_entry.id   AF-A0A8T4BW16-F1
#
_cell.length_a   1.000
_cell.length_b   1.000
_cell.length_c   1.000
_cell.angle_alpha   90.00
_cell.angle_beta   90.00
_cell.angle_gamma   90.00
#
_symmetry.space_group_name_H-M   'P 1'
#
loop_
_entity.id
_entity.type
_entity.pdbx_description
1 polymer ?
#
loop_
_entity_poly.entity_id
_entity_poly.type
_entity_poly.pdbx_seq_one_letter_code
_entity_poly.pdbx_strand_id
1 'polypeptide(L)'
;MGDLDLVSKLTDEERRLEEFSLRCISPDDGKYGKDSRKLARYLSAEAEWMGCADLQKIILETRMDFGKAERKHLDELDSIWHKLSPLNMSLIEKEITKHDQLAVIEEIGIFVSEETKALLHPGTTSYDILDTVRSYLFKKAWEEVIRSEVMTSVKKLCELSEK
;
A
#
# COMPACT_ATOMS: atom_id res chain seq x y z
N MET A 1 -12.11 -15.79 15.98
CA MET A 1 -11.53 -14.47 15.65
C MET A 1 -12.66 -13.45 15.67
N GLY A 2 -12.42 -12.25 16.21
CA GLY A 2 -13.42 -11.18 16.21
C GLY A 2 -13.73 -10.71 14.79
N ASP A 3 -14.85 -10.02 14.62
CA ASP A 3 -15.20 -9.39 13.34
C ASP A 3 -14.17 -8.30 12.98
N LEU A 4 -13.33 -8.60 11.99
CA LEU A 4 -12.24 -7.76 11.49
C LEU A 4 -12.69 -6.78 10.40
N ASP A 5 -13.96 -6.77 9.99
CA ASP A 5 -14.49 -5.68 9.15
C ASP A 5 -14.74 -4.45 10.03
N LEU A 6 -13.69 -3.68 10.30
CA LEU A 6 -13.76 -2.48 11.13
C LEU A 6 -14.31 -1.28 10.35
N VAL A 7 -14.25 -1.31 9.02
CA VAL A 7 -14.80 -0.26 8.16
C VAL A 7 -16.32 -0.19 8.30
N SER A 8 -17.00 -1.34 8.39
CA SER A 8 -18.46 -1.41 8.58
C SER A 8 -18.96 -0.73 9.87
N LYS A 9 -18.06 -0.50 10.83
CA LYS A 9 -18.35 0.09 12.14
C LYS A 9 -18.22 1.61 12.15
N LEU A 10 -17.65 2.20 11.09
CA LEU A 10 -17.50 3.65 10.96
C LEU A 10 -18.79 4.29 10.44
N THR A 11 -19.09 5.49 10.92
CA THR A 11 -20.02 6.38 10.24
C THR A 11 -19.46 6.83 8.89
N ASP A 12 -20.34 7.27 7.98
CA ASP A 12 -19.93 7.79 6.67
C ASP A 12 -18.95 8.98 6.78
N GLU A 13 -19.07 9.79 7.82
CA GLU A 13 -18.19 10.93 8.05
C GLU A 13 -16.80 10.48 8.52
N GLU A 14 -16.74 9.59 9.51
CA GLU A 14 -15.47 9.01 9.99
C GLU A 14 -14.74 8.28 8.87
N ARG A 15 -15.47 7.47 8.09
CA ARG A 15 -14.91 6.78 6.93
C ARG A 15 -14.27 7.75 5.95
N ARG A 16 -14.98 8.82 5.57
CA ARG A 16 -14.43 9.83 4.63
C ARG A 16 -13.20 10.53 5.18
N LEU A 17 -13.17 10.84 6.47
CA LEU A 17 -12.03 11.50 7.12
C LEU A 17 -10.81 10.59 7.15
N GLU A 18 -10.98 9.32 7.52
CA GLU A 18 -9.88 8.35 7.57
C GLU A 18 -9.36 8.02 6.15
N GLU A 19 -10.26 7.81 5.17
CA GLU A 19 -9.86 7.63 3.77
C GLU A 19 -9.11 8.85 3.21
N PHE A 20 -9.55 10.05 3.57
CA PHE A 20 -8.86 11.29 3.19
C PHE A 20 -7.47 11.36 3.83
N SER A 21 -7.35 11.05 5.12
CA SER A 21 -6.09 11.00 5.85
C SER A 21 -5.08 10.07 5.17
N LEU A 22 -5.51 8.87 4.78
CA LEU A 22 -4.65 7.88 4.12
C LEU A 22 -4.14 8.32 2.74
N ARG A 23 -4.84 9.23 2.07
CA ARG A 23 -4.48 9.75 0.74
C ARG A 23 -3.63 11.00 0.77
N CYS A 24 -3.64 11.72 1.89
CA CYS A 24 -2.83 12.91 2.07
C CYS A 24 -1.34 12.53 2.15
N ILE A 25 -0.53 13.27 1.42
CA ILE A 25 0.93 13.17 1.41
C ILE A 25 1.58 14.43 1.99
N SER A 26 0.82 15.51 2.16
CA SER A 26 1.29 16.78 2.71
C SER A 26 0.22 17.45 3.57
N PRO A 27 0.60 18.15 4.65
CA PRO A 27 -0.31 18.99 5.44
C PRO A 27 -1.03 20.07 4.62
N ASP A 28 -0.45 20.50 3.48
CA ASP A 28 -1.03 21.51 2.61
C ASP A 28 -1.83 20.92 1.43
N ASP A 29 -2.13 19.62 1.42
CA ASP A 29 -2.94 18.99 0.35
C ASP A 29 -4.36 19.59 0.27
N GLY A 30 -4.87 20.19 1.34
CA GLY A 30 -6.10 20.98 1.28
C GLY A 30 -6.02 22.20 0.34
N LYS A 31 -4.81 22.72 0.09
CA LYS A 31 -4.54 23.87 -0.80
C LYS A 31 -3.93 23.47 -2.13
N TYR A 32 -2.94 22.57 -2.11
CA TYR A 32 -2.15 22.17 -3.28
C TYR A 32 -2.41 20.73 -3.74
N GLY A 33 -3.41 20.06 -3.16
CA GLY A 33 -3.73 18.65 -3.41
C GLY A 33 -4.03 18.31 -4.87
N LYS A 34 -4.32 19.31 -5.71
CA LYS A 34 -4.49 19.10 -7.16
C LYS A 34 -3.16 18.72 -7.83
N ASP A 35 -2.07 19.35 -7.44
CA ASP A 35 -0.76 19.17 -8.06
C ASP A 35 -0.04 17.94 -7.47
N SER A 36 -0.24 17.67 -6.18
CA SER A 36 0.32 16.50 -5.48
C SER A 36 -0.48 15.20 -5.73
N ARG A 37 -1.69 15.26 -6.31
CA ARG A 37 -2.55 14.09 -6.58
C ARG A 37 -1.87 12.97 -7.36
N LYS A 38 -0.97 13.33 -8.29
CA LYS A 38 -0.21 12.34 -9.08
C LYS A 38 0.78 11.56 -8.21
N LEU A 39 1.30 12.19 -7.15
CA LEU A 39 2.22 11.57 -6.20
C LEU A 39 1.49 10.75 -5.14
N ALA A 40 0.24 11.09 -4.81
CA ALA A 40 -0.54 10.37 -3.80
C ALA A 40 -0.64 8.86 -4.07
N ARG A 41 -0.71 8.43 -5.34
CA ARG A 41 -0.74 6.99 -5.67
C ARG A 41 0.56 6.22 -5.35
N TYR A 42 1.64 6.92 -4.99
CA TYR A 42 2.93 6.31 -4.64
C TYR A 42 3.37 6.70 -3.22
N LEU A 43 3.11 7.93 -2.78
CA LEU A 43 3.67 8.48 -1.55
C LEU A 43 2.65 8.58 -0.40
N SER A 44 1.43 8.09 -0.59
CA SER A 44 0.41 8.07 0.47
C SER A 44 0.52 6.82 1.34
N ALA A 45 -0.07 6.88 2.53
CA ALA A 45 -0.21 5.71 3.39
C ALA A 45 -1.07 4.63 2.70
N GLU A 46 -2.10 5.01 1.95
CA GLU A 46 -2.91 4.08 1.14
C GLU A 46 -2.03 3.28 0.16
N ALA A 47 -1.08 3.94 -0.51
CA ALA A 47 -0.15 3.30 -1.43
C ALA A 47 0.84 2.37 -0.71
N GLU A 48 1.34 2.76 0.48
CA GLU A 48 2.22 1.93 1.30
C GLU A 48 1.51 0.66 1.79
N TRP A 49 0.27 0.75 2.27
CA TRP A 49 -0.53 -0.41 2.69
C TRP A 49 -0.75 -1.40 1.56
N MET A 50 -1.20 -0.91 0.39
CA MET A 50 -1.38 -1.77 -0.78
C MET A 50 -0.06 -2.35 -1.26
N GLY A 51 1.04 -1.58 -1.21
CA GLY A 51 2.37 -2.05 -1.54
C GLY A 51 2.84 -3.17 -0.61
N CYS A 52 2.56 -3.07 0.69
CA CYS A 52 2.86 -4.14 1.65
C CYS A 52 2.08 -5.41 1.30
N ALA A 53 0.78 -5.32 1.02
CA ALA A 53 -0.01 -6.46 0.57
C ALA A 53 0.54 -7.08 -0.73
N ASP A 54 1.00 -6.25 -1.67
CA ASP A 54 1.55 -6.69 -2.96
C ASP A 54 2.86 -7.43 -2.77
N LEU A 55 3.71 -6.95 -1.89
CA LEU A 55 4.95 -7.63 -1.55
C LEU A 55 4.71 -8.97 -0.84
N GLN A 56 3.69 -9.08 0.02
CA GLN A 56 3.30 -10.36 0.62
C GLN A 56 2.86 -11.37 -0.47
N LYS A 57 2.12 -10.90 -1.49
CA LYS A 57 1.76 -11.72 -2.65
C LYS A 57 3.00 -12.17 -3.43
N ILE A 58 3.94 -11.27 -3.69
CA ILE A 58 5.20 -11.58 -4.40
C ILE A 58 6.04 -12.61 -3.61
N ILE A 59 6.07 -12.50 -2.27
CA ILE A 59 6.72 -13.49 -1.42
C ILE A 59 6.05 -14.86 -1.58
N LEU A 60 4.71 -14.91 -1.57
CA LEU A 60 3.98 -16.16 -1.79
C LEU A 60 4.23 -16.76 -3.18
N GLU A 61 4.25 -15.94 -4.23
CA GLU A 61 4.61 -16.36 -5.58
C GLU A 61 6.03 -16.95 -5.62
N THR A 62 6.98 -16.26 -4.98
CA THR A 62 8.35 -16.76 -4.84
C THR A 62 8.38 -18.10 -4.10
N ARG A 63 7.61 -18.26 -3.02
CA ARG A 63 7.50 -19.55 -2.30
C ARG A 63 6.99 -20.67 -3.19
N MET A 64 6.01 -20.38 -4.04
CA MET A 64 5.50 -21.35 -5.01
C MET A 64 6.60 -21.78 -5.99
N ASP A 65 7.41 -20.85 -6.50
CA ASP A 65 8.55 -21.15 -7.38
C ASP A 65 9.60 -22.05 -6.71
N PHE A 66 9.77 -21.93 -5.39
CA PHE A 66 10.63 -22.80 -4.59
C PHE A 66 9.95 -24.09 -4.08
N GLY A 67 8.73 -24.40 -4.53
CA GLY A 67 7.98 -25.59 -4.13
C GLY A 67 7.58 -25.59 -2.65
N LYS A 68 7.38 -24.41 -2.06
CA LYS A 68 6.96 -24.18 -0.66
C LYS A 68 5.51 -23.72 -0.53
N ALA A 69 4.82 -23.51 -1.65
CA ALA A 69 3.41 -23.18 -1.75
C ALA A 69 2.84 -23.81 -3.02
N GLU A 70 1.55 -24.11 -3.02
CA GLU A 70 0.79 -24.57 -4.20
C GLU A 70 0.10 -23.39 -4.90
N ARG A 71 -0.19 -23.54 -6.21
CA ARG A 71 -0.92 -22.55 -7.01
C ARG A 71 -2.24 -22.09 -6.36
N LYS A 72 -2.94 -23.00 -5.68
CA LYS A 72 -4.21 -22.71 -4.98
C LYS A 72 -4.12 -21.52 -4.02
N HIS A 73 -2.96 -21.33 -3.36
CA HIS A 73 -2.76 -20.24 -2.41
C HIS A 73 -2.65 -18.89 -3.12
N LEU A 74 -2.00 -18.87 -4.28
CA LEU A 74 -1.90 -17.65 -5.09
C LEU A 74 -3.26 -17.31 -5.72
N ASP A 75 -4.01 -18.31 -6.16
CA ASP A 75 -5.37 -18.14 -6.70
C ASP A 75 -6.32 -17.54 -5.65
N GLU A 76 -6.20 -17.96 -4.37
CA GLU A 76 -6.93 -17.35 -3.25
C GLU A 76 -6.63 -15.85 -3.16
N LEU A 77 -5.35 -15.46 -3.16
CA LEU A 77 -4.94 -14.04 -3.09
C LEU A 77 -5.41 -13.23 -4.30
N ASP A 78 -5.30 -13.78 -5.51
CA ASP A 78 -5.74 -13.12 -6.74
C ASP A 78 -7.25 -12.86 -6.74
N SER A 79 -8.03 -13.81 -6.22
CA SER A 79 -9.49 -13.69 -6.15
C SER A 79 -9.99 -12.63 -5.16
N ILE A 80 -9.16 -12.22 -4.20
CA ILE A 80 -9.54 -11.30 -3.12
C ILE A 80 -8.90 -9.92 -3.26
N TRP A 81 -8.02 -9.72 -4.25
CA TRP A 81 -7.22 -8.50 -4.39
C TRP A 81 -8.04 -7.21 -4.38
N HIS A 82 -9.19 -7.22 -5.07
CA HIS A 82 -10.11 -6.09 -5.17
C HIS A 82 -10.94 -5.83 -3.90
N LYS A 83 -10.85 -6.71 -2.89
CA LYS A 83 -11.56 -6.61 -1.61
C LYS A 83 -10.68 -6.03 -0.51
N LEU A 84 -9.37 -6.04 -0.69
CA LEU A 84 -8.42 -5.50 0.28
C LEU A 84 -8.65 -4.01 0.49
N SER A 85 -8.66 -3.60 1.75
CA SER A 85 -8.94 -2.22 2.14
C SER A 85 -7.79 -1.64 2.97
N PRO A 86 -7.01 -0.68 2.43
CA PRO A 86 -6.01 0.05 3.22
C PRO A 86 -6.60 0.71 4.47
N LEU A 87 -7.85 1.17 4.38
CA LEU A 87 -8.56 1.68 5.54
C LEU A 87 -8.74 0.60 6.59
N ASN A 88 -9.18 -0.59 6.21
CA ASN A 88 -9.36 -1.67 7.18
C ASN A 88 -8.02 -2.12 7.77
N MET A 89 -6.96 -2.21 6.96
CA MET A 89 -5.60 -2.48 7.45
C MET A 89 -5.17 -1.46 8.52
N SER A 90 -5.35 -0.16 8.26
CA SER A 90 -5.01 0.88 9.25
C SER A 90 -5.84 0.80 10.53
N LEU A 91 -7.12 0.42 10.44
CA LEU A 91 -7.98 0.24 11.61
C LEU A 91 -7.58 -1.01 12.39
N ILE A 92 -7.25 -2.11 11.71
CA ILE A 92 -6.78 -3.34 12.34
C ILE A 92 -5.46 -3.07 13.07
N GLU A 93 -4.53 -2.32 12.47
CA GLU A 93 -3.32 -1.87 13.14
C GLU A 93 -3.66 -1.07 14.39
N LYS A 94 -4.48 -0.02 14.23
CA LYS A 94 -4.82 0.91 15.28
C LYS A 94 -5.56 0.24 16.43
N GLU A 95 -6.47 -0.69 16.19
CA GLU A 95 -7.38 -1.21 17.22
C GLU A 95 -6.99 -2.60 17.73
N ILE A 96 -6.33 -3.42 16.91
CA ILE A 96 -6.13 -4.86 17.18
C ILE A 96 -4.65 -5.20 17.31
N THR A 97 -3.88 -5.09 16.25
CA THR A 97 -2.54 -5.68 16.19
C THR A 97 -1.46 -4.78 16.80
N LYS A 98 -1.67 -3.45 16.77
CA LYS A 98 -0.64 -2.43 17.08
C LYS A 98 0.67 -2.67 16.31
N HIS A 99 0.55 -3.31 15.15
CA HIS A 99 1.64 -3.71 14.29
C HIS A 99 1.14 -3.80 12.85
N ASP A 100 1.66 -2.93 12.00
CA ASP A 100 1.36 -2.77 10.59
C ASP A 100 1.37 -4.08 9.77
N GLN A 101 2.46 -4.84 9.79
CA GLN A 101 2.58 -6.05 8.98
C GLN A 101 1.62 -7.14 9.42
N LEU A 102 1.37 -7.26 10.73
CA LEU A 102 0.32 -8.15 11.23
C LEU A 102 -1.06 -7.67 10.75
N ALA A 103 -1.32 -6.36 10.69
CA ALA A 103 -2.59 -5.85 10.20
C ALA A 103 -2.83 -6.19 8.72
N VAL A 104 -1.79 -6.11 7.87
CA VAL A 104 -1.87 -6.54 6.46
C VAL A 104 -2.19 -8.03 6.36
N ILE A 105 -1.51 -8.87 7.15
CA ILE A 105 -1.72 -10.33 7.15
C ILE A 105 -3.12 -10.67 7.66
N GLU A 106 -3.61 -9.97 8.68
CA GLU A 106 -4.96 -10.14 9.20
C GLU A 106 -6.02 -9.73 8.17
N GLU A 107 -5.85 -8.59 7.48
CA GLU A 107 -6.75 -8.16 6.41
C GLU A 107 -6.84 -9.20 5.28
N ILE A 108 -5.69 -9.70 4.79
CA ILE A 108 -5.68 -10.76 3.78
C ILE A 108 -6.35 -12.02 4.34
N GLY A 109 -6.04 -12.35 5.60
CA GLY A 109 -6.57 -13.49 6.35
C GLY A 109 -8.08 -13.54 6.50
N ILE A 110 -8.80 -12.42 6.35
CA ILE A 110 -10.27 -12.38 6.33
C ILE A 110 -10.83 -13.20 5.17
N PHE A 111 -10.11 -13.26 4.04
CA PHE A 111 -10.65 -13.76 2.77
C PHE A 111 -9.99 -15.04 2.27
N VAL A 112 -8.88 -15.46 2.87
CA VAL A 112 -8.10 -16.63 2.44
C VAL A 112 -8.13 -17.72 3.50
N SER A 113 -7.69 -18.93 3.14
CA SER A 113 -7.57 -20.01 4.11
C SER A 113 -6.47 -19.73 5.15
N GLU A 114 -6.60 -20.32 6.35
CA GLU A 114 -5.53 -20.26 7.37
C GLU A 114 -4.20 -20.83 6.85
N GLU A 115 -4.26 -21.82 5.94
CA GLU A 115 -3.07 -22.38 5.28
C GLU A 115 -2.38 -21.31 4.43
N THR A 116 -3.12 -20.59 3.58
CA THR A 116 -2.58 -19.49 2.77
C THR A 116 -2.06 -18.35 3.64
N LYS A 117 -2.83 -17.94 4.67
CA LYS A 117 -2.43 -16.87 5.60
C LYS A 117 -1.08 -17.19 6.28
N ALA A 118 -0.88 -18.43 6.70
CA ALA A 118 0.35 -18.87 7.35
C ALA A 118 1.60 -18.80 6.44
N LEU A 119 1.45 -18.66 5.12
CA LEU A 119 2.54 -18.64 4.15
C LEU A 119 3.05 -17.22 3.79
N LEU A 120 2.32 -16.16 4.14
CA LEU A 120 2.58 -14.80 3.64
C LEU A 120 3.93 -14.24 4.14
N HIS A 121 4.10 -14.18 5.46
CA HIS A 121 5.21 -13.47 6.10
C HIS A 121 6.40 -14.31 6.63
N PRO A 122 6.32 -15.65 6.84
CA PRO A 122 7.44 -16.39 7.42
C PRO A 122 8.78 -16.10 6.74
N GLY A 123 9.87 -16.08 7.51
CA GLY A 123 11.21 -15.83 6.98
C GLY A 123 11.48 -14.39 6.53
N THR A 124 10.58 -13.46 6.82
CA THR A 124 10.79 -12.01 6.65
C THR A 124 10.57 -11.28 7.98
N THR A 125 11.10 -10.07 8.06
CA THR A 125 10.87 -9.09 9.12
C THR A 125 10.04 -7.93 8.58
N SER A 126 9.59 -7.03 9.45
CA SER A 126 8.80 -5.87 9.02
C SER A 126 9.54 -4.97 8.03
N TYR A 127 10.85 -4.82 8.18
CA TYR A 127 11.66 -3.97 7.30
C TYR A 127 11.97 -4.62 5.96
N ASP A 128 11.99 -5.95 5.87
CA ASP A 128 12.07 -6.63 4.56
C ASP A 128 10.86 -6.25 3.68
N ILE A 129 9.71 -5.98 4.31
CA ILE A 129 8.51 -5.51 3.62
C ILE A 129 8.56 -3.99 3.40
N LEU A 130 8.61 -3.23 4.48
CA LEU A 130 8.47 -1.76 4.44
C LEU A 130 9.54 -1.09 3.60
N ASP A 131 10.82 -1.43 3.79
CA ASP A 131 11.90 -0.74 3.08
C ASP A 131 11.89 -1.09 1.59
N THR A 132 11.54 -2.33 1.25
CA THR A 132 11.36 -2.77 -0.14
C THR A 132 10.21 -2.01 -0.80
N VAL A 133 9.05 -1.94 -0.15
CA VAL A 133 7.87 -1.22 -0.67
C VAL A 133 8.17 0.26 -0.84
N ARG A 134 8.71 0.91 0.19
CA ARG A 134 9.06 2.34 0.13
C ARG A 134 10.06 2.62 -0.99
N SER A 135 11.12 1.81 -1.09
CA SER A 135 12.11 1.96 -2.16
C SER A 135 11.48 1.82 -3.55
N TYR A 136 10.60 0.84 -3.73
CA TYR A 136 9.86 0.64 -4.98
C TYR A 136 8.94 1.82 -5.29
N LEU A 137 8.16 2.29 -4.32
CA LEU A 137 7.24 3.41 -4.47
C LEU A 137 7.97 4.73 -4.77
N PHE A 138 9.08 5.02 -4.10
CA PHE A 138 9.91 6.19 -4.41
C PHE A 138 10.48 6.14 -5.82
N LYS A 139 10.97 4.96 -6.25
CA LYS A 139 11.43 4.76 -7.62
C LYS A 139 10.33 5.06 -8.62
N LYS A 140 9.12 4.54 -8.40
CA LYS A 140 7.96 4.75 -9.28
C LYS A 140 7.51 6.21 -9.30
N ALA A 141 7.47 6.86 -8.14
CA ALA A 141 7.17 8.29 -8.04
C ALA A 141 8.16 9.14 -8.84
N TRP A 142 9.46 8.80 -8.77
CA TRP A 142 10.48 9.47 -9.57
C TRP A 142 10.28 9.25 -11.06
N GLU A 143 10.18 8.00 -11.50
CA GLU A 143 10.12 7.62 -12.91
C GLU A 143 8.86 8.14 -13.61
N GLU A 144 7.71 8.10 -12.92
CA GLU A 144 6.40 8.36 -13.53
C GLU A 144 5.87 9.78 -13.33
N VAL A 145 6.40 10.52 -12.34
CA VAL A 145 5.89 11.87 -12.00
C VAL A 145 7.01 12.90 -11.89
N ILE A 146 7.93 12.72 -10.93
CA ILE A 146 8.87 13.78 -10.55
C ILE A 146 9.82 14.09 -11.70
N ARG A 147 10.36 13.06 -12.36
CA ARG A 147 11.36 13.23 -13.43
C ARG A 147 10.84 14.12 -14.57
N SER A 148 9.60 13.93 -15.02
CA SER A 148 9.05 14.75 -16.11
C SER A 148 8.87 16.22 -15.72
N GLU A 149 8.46 16.49 -14.48
CA GLU A 149 8.28 17.86 -13.98
C GLU A 149 9.63 18.57 -13.80
N VAL A 150 10.64 17.86 -13.29
CA VAL A 150 12.02 18.36 -13.19
C VAL A 150 12.57 18.70 -14.57
N MET A 151 12.46 17.80 -15.55
CA MET A 151 12.95 18.05 -16.91
C MET A 151 12.24 19.22 -17.58
N THR A 152 10.94 19.36 -17.36
CA THR A 152 10.15 20.50 -17.86
C THR A 152 10.64 21.82 -17.26
N SER A 153 10.92 21.83 -15.96
CA SER A 153 11.41 23.00 -15.25
C SER A 153 12.82 23.39 -15.70
N VAL A 154 13.73 22.42 -15.82
CA VAL A 154 15.10 22.65 -16.32
C VAL A 154 15.06 23.24 -17.73
N LYS A 155 14.25 22.66 -18.64
CA LYS A 155 14.12 23.17 -20.01
C LYS A 155 13.67 24.64 -20.04
N LYS A 156 12.65 25.00 -19.26
CA LYS A 156 12.15 26.37 -19.16
C LYS A 156 13.21 27.34 -18.63
N LEU A 157 14.00 26.93 -17.64
CA LEU A 157 15.07 27.76 -17.09
C LEU A 157 16.18 28.02 -18.13
N CYS A 158 16.56 27.00 -18.91
CA CYS A 158 17.50 27.17 -20.02
C CYS A 158 16.97 28.17 -21.06
N GLU A 159 15.71 28.02 -21.50
CA GLU A 159 15.07 28.95 -22.46
C GLU A 159 15.01 30.41 -21.95
N LEU A 160 14.90 30.61 -20.64
CA LEU A 160 14.93 31.95 -20.03
C LEU A 160 16.35 32.52 -19.96
N SER A 161 17.37 31.68 -19.83
CA SER A 161 18.77 32.13 -19.75
C SER A 161 19.37 32.53 -21.09
N GLU A 162 18.78 32.09 -22.20
CA GLU A 162 19.20 32.44 -23.57
C GLU A 162 18.56 33.75 -24.06
N LYS A 163 17.71 34.38 -23.26
CA LYS A 163 17.08 35.69 -23.53
C LYS A 163 17.81 36.82 -22.81
#